data_AF-G6EJU2-F1
#
_entry.id   AF-G6EJU2-F1
#
_cell.length_a   1.000
_cell.length_b   1.000
_cell.length_c   1.000
_cell.angle_alpha   90.00
_cell.angle_beta   90.00
_cell.angle_gamma   90.00
#
_symmetry.space_group_name_H-M   'P 1'
#
loop_
_entity.id
_entity.type
_entity.pdbx_description
1 polymer ?
#
loop_
_entity_poly.entity_id
_entity_poly.type
_entity_poly.pdbx_seq_one_letter_code
_entity_poly.pdbx_strand_id
1 'polypeptide(L)'
;MSRIVVQVELATAQGRTDINLALEDAFIPILKSVFNLPHLINLNRKQKNFPGIDLGDDHDRVAFQVTSTIGLEKVKFTIGQFMSRSYYNTFDELYVLMLGKKQASYSQSAVNALLTEDFSFNCAKHIIDLSDILRMVTGLRLTAQERVLSELKHILGEVDAFISMRSETVEAPTAITTNLQEIRLPEAVYVAELTIDDKAVIAQAKAELNYKGYAKSRRSVVKMALLLNDVSTDAWVCYNNKLFSFTDIEASGLISIVDEGTIERLEISDLADSDEPDNVNILKQLMWAETRQMLKARNVRSHPKDGFFFFVPGEDGQELRKEAWVGKASATRTVYVVKYQKKDPDKIAHHQHLSFDLTFSNLGGTWFSQIVPSWYYSYDGFKRSNWHDKLLSKQKRLELNLSVRNAVRFVAYFLSNTSSEEGLDEAPLSFGTLLEFDVGDEVDDDLDEGDVSIADYDDDATDEGMAA
;
A
#
# COMPACT_ATOMS: atom_id res chain seq x y z
N MET A 1 -0.15 -8.63 24.98
CA MET A 1 -0.67 -7.40 25.62
C MET A 1 0.30 -6.79 26.61
N SER A 2 0.96 -7.55 27.50
CA SER A 2 2.19 -7.05 28.19
C SER A 2 3.21 -6.49 27.20
N ARG A 3 3.31 -7.11 26.02
CA ARG A 3 4.12 -6.65 24.89
C ARG A 3 3.72 -5.28 24.34
N ILE A 4 2.42 -4.91 24.32
CA ILE A 4 1.96 -3.59 23.80
C ILE A 4 2.37 -2.48 24.76
N VAL A 5 2.10 -2.68 26.05
CA VAL A 5 2.43 -1.73 27.11
C VAL A 5 3.94 -1.51 27.12
N VAL A 6 4.73 -2.58 27.06
CA VAL A 6 6.20 -2.50 26.96
C VAL A 6 6.65 -1.78 25.67
N GLN A 7 6.02 -2.05 24.53
CA GLN A 7 6.38 -1.42 23.25
C GLN A 7 6.03 0.07 23.20
N VAL A 8 4.90 0.49 23.76
CA VAL A 8 4.51 1.92 23.85
C VAL A 8 5.33 2.65 24.91
N GLU A 9 5.62 2.02 26.05
CA GLU A 9 6.53 2.56 27.07
C GLU A 9 7.94 2.77 26.50
N LEU A 10 8.46 1.80 25.72
CA LEU A 10 9.75 1.93 25.03
C LEU A 10 9.74 3.04 23.96
N ALA A 11 8.67 3.16 23.18
CA ALA A 11 8.52 4.21 22.16
C ALA A 11 8.44 5.61 22.77
N THR A 12 7.75 5.74 23.90
CA THR A 12 7.58 7.01 24.63
C THR A 12 8.85 7.44 25.33
N ALA A 13 9.60 6.49 25.90
CA ALA A 13 10.92 6.75 26.49
C ALA A 13 11.96 7.24 25.46
N GLN A 14 11.74 6.97 24.16
CA GLN A 14 12.60 7.40 23.05
C GLN A 14 12.17 8.74 22.42
N GLY A 15 11.18 9.45 22.98
CA GLY A 15 10.77 10.79 22.50
C GLY A 15 9.96 10.78 21.18
N ARG A 16 9.37 9.64 20.80
CA ARG A 16 8.74 9.45 19.47
C ARG A 16 7.24 9.74 19.50
N THR A 17 6.83 10.94 19.11
CA THR A 17 5.44 11.44 19.11
C THR A 17 4.54 10.86 18.02
N ASP A 18 5.10 10.46 16.88
CA ASP A 18 4.33 9.97 15.71
C ASP A 18 3.60 8.64 15.97
N ILE A 19 4.12 7.84 16.91
CA ILE A 19 3.50 6.57 17.31
C ILE A 19 2.21 6.85 18.10
N ASN A 20 2.17 7.92 18.89
CA ASN A 20 0.98 8.27 19.67
C ASN A 20 -0.16 8.73 18.75
N LEU A 21 0.14 9.57 17.75
CA LEU A 21 -0.79 10.00 16.69
C LEU A 21 -1.35 8.80 15.89
N ALA A 22 -0.50 7.84 15.53
CA ALA A 22 -0.93 6.64 14.82
C ALA A 22 -1.83 5.74 15.70
N LEU A 23 -1.54 5.67 16.99
CA LEU A 23 -2.35 4.93 17.95
C LEU A 23 -3.73 5.58 18.17
N GLU A 24 -3.82 6.91 18.18
CA GLU A 24 -5.10 7.65 18.31
C GLU A 24 -6.13 7.17 17.27
N ASP A 25 -5.76 7.15 15.99
CA ASP A 25 -6.65 6.69 14.90
C ASP A 25 -6.91 5.18 14.95
N ALA A 26 -5.92 4.40 15.36
CA ALA A 26 -6.04 2.94 15.48
C ALA A 26 -6.97 2.52 16.63
N PHE A 27 -7.08 3.32 17.70
CA PHE A 27 -7.96 3.03 18.83
C PHE A 27 -9.43 3.40 18.58
N ILE A 28 -9.74 4.27 17.61
CA ILE A 28 -11.12 4.65 17.27
C ILE A 28 -12.04 3.43 17.14
N PRO A 29 -11.82 2.45 16.25
CA PRO A 29 -12.74 1.32 16.08
C PRO A 29 -12.92 0.47 17.36
N ILE A 30 -11.91 0.44 18.23
CA ILE A 30 -11.97 -0.25 19.52
C ILE A 30 -12.86 0.55 20.48
N LEU A 31 -12.61 1.85 20.63
CA LEU A 31 -13.37 2.74 21.50
C LEU A 31 -14.84 2.86 21.06
N LYS A 32 -15.11 2.93 19.75
CA LYS A 32 -16.48 2.84 19.20
C LYS A 32 -17.22 1.62 19.70
N SER A 33 -16.55 0.47 19.72
CA SER A 33 -17.16 -0.81 20.11
C SER A 33 -17.32 -0.94 21.62
N VAL A 34 -16.39 -0.38 22.40
CA VAL A 34 -16.36 -0.52 23.86
C VAL A 34 -17.29 0.47 24.56
N PHE A 35 -17.31 1.73 24.10
CA PHE A 35 -18.11 2.80 24.68
C PHE A 35 -19.43 3.02 23.93
N ASN A 36 -19.69 2.26 22.87
CA ASN A 36 -20.87 2.38 22.00
C ASN A 36 -21.01 3.81 21.42
N LEU A 37 -19.92 4.32 20.87
CA LEU A 37 -19.82 5.68 20.29
C LEU A 37 -19.70 5.58 18.76
N PRO A 38 -20.80 5.47 18.01
CA PRO A 38 -20.76 5.25 16.56
C PRO A 38 -20.15 6.43 15.80
N HIS A 39 -20.22 7.66 16.33
CA HIS A 39 -19.77 8.89 15.68
C HIS A 39 -18.40 9.38 16.17
N LEU A 40 -17.69 8.59 16.99
CA LEU A 40 -16.35 8.92 17.45
C LEU A 40 -15.39 9.14 16.27
N ILE A 41 -14.75 10.30 16.24
CA ILE A 41 -13.75 10.68 15.23
C ILE A 41 -12.53 11.28 15.89
N ASN A 42 -11.42 11.34 15.14
CA ASN A 42 -10.27 12.12 15.55
C ASN A 42 -10.57 13.61 15.35
N LEU A 43 -10.46 14.40 16.42
CA LEU A 43 -10.73 15.83 16.44
C LEU A 43 -9.67 16.63 15.69
N ASN A 44 -8.46 16.08 15.51
CA ASN A 44 -7.45 16.66 14.63
C ASN A 44 -7.92 16.75 13.16
N ARG A 45 -8.98 16.04 12.77
CA ARG A 45 -9.61 16.16 11.44
C ARG A 45 -10.54 17.37 11.31
N LYS A 46 -11.06 17.90 12.42
CA LYS A 46 -11.91 19.12 12.43
C LYS A 46 -11.07 20.39 12.54
N GLN A 47 -9.96 20.33 13.26
CA GLN A 47 -9.01 21.43 13.39
C GLN A 47 -7.61 20.86 13.64
N LYS A 48 -6.63 21.26 12.84
CA LYS A 48 -5.23 20.81 12.98
C LYS A 48 -4.73 21.18 14.39
N ASN A 49 -4.21 20.18 15.12
CA ASN A 49 -3.75 20.28 16.51
C ASN A 49 -4.87 20.68 17.49
N PHE A 50 -5.90 19.84 17.62
CA PHE A 50 -7.00 20.07 18.57
C PHE A 50 -6.43 20.05 20.00
N PRO A 51 -6.38 21.19 20.70
CA PRO A 51 -5.53 21.31 21.87
C PRO A 51 -6.19 20.68 23.10
N GLY A 52 -5.61 19.58 23.58
CA GLY A 52 -5.95 18.95 24.87
C GLY A 52 -7.03 17.86 24.83
N ILE A 53 -7.54 17.49 23.65
CA ILE A 53 -8.36 16.29 23.41
C ILE A 53 -8.11 15.79 21.98
N ASP A 54 -8.02 14.47 21.80
CA ASP A 54 -7.61 13.87 20.52
C ASP A 54 -8.81 13.26 19.78
N LEU A 55 -9.73 12.59 20.49
CA LEU A 55 -10.92 11.96 19.91
C LEU A 55 -12.20 12.55 20.52
N GLY A 56 -13.27 12.62 19.73
CA GLY A 56 -14.55 13.15 20.19
C GLY A 56 -15.74 12.63 19.40
N ASP A 57 -16.83 12.42 20.13
CA ASP A 57 -18.16 12.13 19.60
C ASP A 57 -19.08 13.26 20.05
N ASP A 58 -19.42 14.17 19.14
CA ASP A 58 -20.26 15.34 19.44
C ASP A 58 -21.72 14.95 19.70
N HIS A 59 -22.17 13.78 19.20
CA HIS A 59 -23.54 13.31 19.34
C HIS A 59 -23.77 12.74 20.74
N ASP A 60 -22.90 11.82 21.15
CA ASP A 60 -22.92 11.25 22.50
C ASP A 60 -22.18 12.12 23.52
N ARG A 61 -21.60 13.23 23.07
CA ARG A 61 -20.92 14.27 23.88
C ARG A 61 -19.80 13.70 24.76
N VAL A 62 -19.00 12.77 24.20
CA VAL A 62 -17.85 12.14 24.88
C VAL A 62 -16.54 12.48 24.18
N ALA A 63 -15.52 12.88 24.93
CA ALA A 63 -14.17 13.14 24.44
C ALA A 63 -13.12 12.21 25.06
N PHE A 64 -12.05 11.94 24.33
CA PHE A 64 -10.89 11.17 24.79
C PHE A 64 -9.59 11.95 24.55
N GLN A 65 -8.74 11.99 25.56
CA GLN A 65 -7.31 12.25 25.40
C GLN A 65 -6.58 10.91 25.44
N VAL A 66 -5.83 10.59 24.39
CA VAL A 66 -4.88 9.48 24.34
C VAL A 66 -3.51 10.01 24.74
N THR A 67 -2.83 9.33 25.65
CA THR A 67 -1.51 9.76 26.12
C THR A 67 -0.68 8.57 26.61
N SER A 68 0.63 8.66 26.40
CA SER A 68 1.59 7.70 26.94
C SER A 68 2.17 8.13 28.29
N THR A 69 1.94 9.39 28.71
CA THR A 69 2.36 9.91 30.01
C THR A 69 1.35 9.55 31.09
N ILE A 70 1.76 8.73 32.06
CA ILE A 70 0.91 8.20 33.14
C ILE A 70 0.80 9.12 34.38
N GLY A 71 1.46 10.27 34.37
CA GLY A 71 1.58 11.20 35.50
C GLY A 71 0.32 12.03 35.78
N LEU A 72 0.07 12.34 37.06
CA LEU A 72 -1.03 13.22 37.48
C LEU A 72 -0.93 14.63 36.85
N GLU A 73 0.29 15.13 36.63
CA GLU A 73 0.50 16.44 35.99
C GLU A 73 -0.03 16.48 34.55
N LYS A 74 0.06 15.37 33.80
CA LYS A 74 -0.52 15.28 32.45
C LYS A 74 -2.06 15.34 32.53
N VAL A 75 -2.65 14.64 33.50
CA VAL A 75 -4.11 14.66 33.71
C VAL A 75 -4.58 16.07 34.07
N LYS A 76 -3.88 16.75 34.99
CA LYS A 76 -4.16 18.16 35.34
C LYS A 76 -4.03 19.09 34.13
N PHE A 77 -3.00 18.90 33.31
CA PHE A 77 -2.79 19.69 32.10
C PHE A 77 -3.94 19.50 31.11
N THR A 78 -4.34 18.26 30.83
CA THR A 78 -5.47 17.93 29.93
C THR A 78 -6.77 18.53 30.46
N ILE A 79 -7.07 18.39 31.75
CA ILE A 79 -8.29 18.98 32.34
C ILE A 79 -8.23 20.51 32.31
N GLY A 80 -7.08 21.12 32.60
CA GLY A 80 -6.90 22.57 32.51
C GLY A 80 -7.11 23.10 31.09
N GLN A 81 -6.61 22.40 30.07
CA GLN A 81 -6.88 22.74 28.67
C GLN A 81 -8.37 22.58 28.33
N PHE A 82 -9.01 21.52 28.80
CA PHE A 82 -10.42 21.27 28.58
C PHE A 82 -11.33 22.36 29.17
N MET A 83 -11.03 22.80 30.40
CA MET A 83 -11.77 23.87 31.09
C MET A 83 -11.49 25.25 30.49
N SER A 84 -10.22 25.60 30.23
CA SER A 84 -9.85 26.92 29.68
C SER A 84 -10.46 27.18 28.30
N ARG A 85 -10.68 26.13 27.51
CA ARG A 85 -11.26 26.21 26.16
C ARG A 85 -12.78 25.99 26.14
N SER A 86 -13.38 25.81 27.30
CA SER A 86 -14.82 25.61 27.48
C SER A 86 -15.41 24.43 26.70
N TYR A 87 -14.63 23.35 26.55
CA TYR A 87 -15.07 22.13 25.86
C TYR A 87 -16.21 21.40 26.61
N TYR A 88 -16.41 21.70 27.90
CA TYR A 88 -17.54 21.22 28.69
C TYR A 88 -18.91 21.64 28.11
N ASN A 89 -18.98 22.67 27.24
CA ASN A 89 -20.23 23.02 26.54
C ASN A 89 -20.60 21.99 25.46
N THR A 90 -19.60 21.32 24.88
CA THR A 90 -19.76 20.37 23.78
C THR A 90 -19.72 18.93 24.26
N PHE A 91 -18.89 18.61 25.25
CA PHE A 91 -18.70 17.26 25.76
C PHE A 91 -19.01 17.19 27.26
N ASP A 92 -19.88 16.27 27.64
CA ASP A 92 -20.31 16.05 29.03
C ASP A 92 -19.36 15.11 29.78
N GLU A 93 -18.59 14.29 29.05
CA GLU A 93 -17.67 13.31 29.60
C GLU A 93 -16.30 13.40 28.92
N LEU A 94 -15.22 13.40 29.71
CA LEU A 94 -13.84 13.36 29.24
C LEU A 94 -13.15 12.13 29.80
N TYR A 95 -12.59 11.29 28.93
CA TYR A 95 -11.76 10.16 29.30
C TYR A 95 -10.29 10.45 28.98
N VAL A 96 -9.39 10.01 29.87
CA VAL A 96 -7.94 10.02 29.62
C VAL A 96 -7.48 8.58 29.47
N LEU A 97 -7.21 8.19 28.23
CA LEU A 97 -6.69 6.89 27.85
C LEU A 97 -5.17 6.86 27.96
N MET A 98 -4.69 6.10 28.94
CA MET A 98 -3.27 5.84 29.15
C MET A 98 -2.85 4.62 28.31
N LEU A 99 -1.88 4.83 27.42
CA LEU A 99 -1.29 3.74 26.64
C LEU A 99 -0.32 2.87 27.47
N GLY A 100 0.26 3.46 28.52
CA GLY A 100 1.00 2.75 29.58
C GLY A 100 0.11 2.33 30.75
N LYS A 101 0.67 1.56 31.70
CA LYS A 101 -0.08 1.13 32.88
C LYS A 101 -0.39 2.34 33.79
N LYS A 102 -1.68 2.59 34.08
CA LYS A 102 -2.08 3.72 34.94
C LYS A 102 -1.58 3.54 36.38
N GLN A 103 -1.49 4.66 37.12
CA GLN A 103 -1.10 4.64 38.53
C GLN A 103 -2.19 3.94 39.37
N ALA A 104 -1.79 3.35 40.50
CA ALA A 104 -2.71 2.67 41.41
C ALA A 104 -3.81 3.60 41.96
N SER A 105 -3.49 4.90 42.10
CA SER A 105 -4.43 5.92 42.55
C SER A 105 -4.01 7.29 42.05
N TYR A 106 -4.99 8.15 41.78
CA TYR A 106 -4.80 9.56 41.42
C TYR A 106 -5.52 10.43 42.46
N SER A 107 -4.91 11.54 42.86
CA SER A 107 -5.52 12.42 43.87
C SER A 107 -6.72 13.17 43.31
N GLN A 108 -7.93 12.76 43.73
CA GLN A 108 -9.17 13.41 43.33
C GLN A 108 -9.24 14.87 43.82
N SER A 109 -8.72 15.17 45.01
CA SER A 109 -8.73 16.53 45.55
C SER A 109 -7.89 17.50 44.72
N ALA A 110 -6.78 17.02 44.14
CA ALA A 110 -5.93 17.83 43.27
C ALA A 110 -6.56 18.10 41.89
N VAL A 111 -7.42 17.20 41.41
CA VAL A 111 -8.18 17.40 40.16
C VAL A 111 -9.40 18.28 40.40
N ASN A 112 -10.11 18.10 41.51
CA ASN A 112 -11.27 18.92 41.87
C ASN A 112 -10.95 20.41 41.99
N ALA A 113 -9.72 20.76 42.37
CA ALA A 113 -9.28 22.16 42.41
C ALA A 113 -9.24 22.85 41.04
N LEU A 114 -9.29 22.08 39.94
CA LEU A 114 -9.29 22.59 38.55
C LEU A 114 -10.67 22.55 37.89
N LEU A 115 -11.66 21.95 38.56
CA LEU A 115 -13.02 21.79 38.05
C LEU A 115 -13.91 22.94 38.54
N THR A 116 -14.83 23.41 37.69
CA THR A 116 -15.93 24.29 38.09
C THR A 116 -17.18 23.47 38.43
N GLU A 117 -18.23 24.09 38.94
CA GLU A 117 -19.52 23.39 39.22
C GLU A 117 -20.15 22.78 37.96
N ASP A 118 -19.72 23.21 36.77
CA ASP A 118 -20.29 22.84 35.47
C ASP A 118 -19.75 21.52 34.89
N PHE A 119 -18.69 20.94 35.46
CA PHE A 119 -18.08 19.72 34.91
C PHE A 119 -17.54 18.77 36.00
N SER A 120 -17.96 17.51 35.94
CA SER A 120 -17.54 16.49 36.90
C SER A 120 -16.55 15.51 36.28
N PHE A 121 -15.37 15.34 36.90
CA PHE A 121 -14.37 14.37 36.46
C PHE A 121 -14.00 13.42 37.61
N ASN A 122 -14.21 12.10 37.42
CA ASN A 122 -13.87 11.09 38.42
C ASN A 122 -12.62 10.33 37.99
N CYS A 123 -11.53 10.46 38.75
CA CYS A 123 -10.25 9.84 38.43
C CYS A 123 -10.30 8.30 38.35
N ALA A 124 -11.18 7.64 39.09
CA ALA A 124 -11.32 6.18 39.05
C ALA A 124 -12.09 5.69 37.81
N LYS A 125 -13.06 6.48 37.34
CA LYS A 125 -13.92 6.14 36.18
C LYS A 125 -13.34 6.64 34.85
N HIS A 126 -12.74 7.82 34.84
CA HIS A 126 -12.38 8.55 33.61
C HIS A 126 -10.90 8.41 33.22
N ILE A 127 -10.05 7.92 34.13
CA ILE A 127 -8.66 7.54 33.78
C ILE A 127 -8.65 6.04 33.52
N ILE A 128 -8.50 5.69 32.24
CA ILE A 128 -8.58 4.31 31.75
C ILE A 128 -7.24 3.92 31.13
N ASP A 129 -6.88 2.64 31.25
CA ASP A 129 -5.74 2.07 30.53
C ASP A 129 -6.19 0.92 29.60
N LEU A 130 -5.22 0.33 28.90
CA LEU A 130 -5.47 -0.80 28.01
C LEU A 130 -6.02 -2.05 28.75
N SER A 131 -5.73 -2.22 30.03
CA SER A 131 -6.28 -3.31 30.85
C SER A 131 -7.76 -3.09 31.14
N ASP A 132 -8.16 -1.85 31.40
CA ASP A 132 -9.55 -1.47 31.59
C ASP A 132 -10.36 -1.69 30.30
N ILE A 133 -9.83 -1.25 29.15
CA ILE A 133 -10.45 -1.50 27.84
C ILE A 133 -10.67 -3.00 27.64
N LEU A 134 -9.68 -3.84 27.94
CA LEU A 134 -9.82 -5.30 27.82
C LEU A 134 -10.90 -5.88 28.73
N ARG A 135 -10.98 -5.41 29.97
CA ARG A 135 -12.05 -5.83 30.89
C ARG A 135 -13.41 -5.44 30.31
N MET A 136 -13.54 -4.26 29.72
CA MET A 136 -14.78 -3.85 29.07
C MET A 136 -15.08 -4.72 27.83
N VAL A 137 -14.06 -5.06 27.03
CA VAL A 137 -14.19 -5.96 25.88
C VAL A 137 -14.68 -7.35 26.29
N THR A 138 -14.19 -7.91 27.41
CA THR A 138 -14.68 -9.21 27.90
C THR A 138 -16.16 -9.21 28.28
N GLY A 139 -16.76 -8.03 28.51
CA GLY A 139 -18.19 -7.86 28.74
C GLY A 139 -19.03 -7.74 27.46
N LEU A 140 -18.41 -7.59 26.29
CA LEU A 140 -19.10 -7.48 25.00
C LEU A 140 -19.53 -8.86 24.47
N ARG A 141 -20.47 -8.88 23.52
CA ARG A 141 -20.87 -10.13 22.82
C ARG A 141 -19.69 -10.74 22.06
N LEU A 142 -19.67 -12.07 21.91
CA LEU A 142 -18.59 -12.82 21.25
C LEU A 142 -18.17 -12.23 19.88
N THR A 143 -19.15 -11.84 19.07
CA THR A 143 -18.92 -11.23 17.75
C THR A 143 -18.22 -9.88 17.81
N ALA A 144 -18.49 -9.07 18.85
CA ALA A 144 -17.80 -7.81 19.09
C ALA A 144 -16.39 -8.05 19.65
N GLN A 145 -16.20 -9.07 20.48
CA GLN A 145 -14.88 -9.47 20.98
C GLN A 145 -13.96 -9.92 19.83
N GLU A 146 -14.46 -10.76 18.91
CA GLU A 146 -13.71 -11.19 17.72
C GLU A 146 -13.34 -10.03 16.80
N ARG A 147 -14.25 -9.05 16.64
CA ARG A 147 -13.98 -7.83 15.87
C ARG A 147 -12.85 -7.03 16.50
N VAL A 148 -12.93 -6.76 17.80
CA VAL A 148 -11.89 -6.02 18.53
C VAL A 148 -10.56 -6.77 18.47
N LEU A 149 -10.57 -8.10 18.63
CA LEU A 149 -9.37 -8.94 18.55
C LEU A 149 -8.75 -8.93 17.14
N SER A 150 -9.55 -8.96 16.08
CA SER A 150 -9.08 -8.91 14.69
C SER A 150 -8.44 -7.56 14.36
N GLU A 151 -9.07 -6.46 14.77
CA GLU A 151 -8.52 -5.11 14.55
C GLU A 151 -7.23 -4.95 15.38
N LEU A 152 -7.19 -5.41 16.63
CA LEU A 152 -5.97 -5.44 17.47
C LEU A 152 -4.85 -6.26 16.82
N LYS A 153 -5.12 -7.46 16.31
CA LYS A 153 -4.11 -8.30 15.64
C LYS A 153 -3.57 -7.65 14.38
N HIS A 154 -4.40 -6.93 13.64
CA HIS A 154 -3.99 -6.22 12.43
C HIS A 154 -3.06 -5.04 12.76
N ILE A 155 -3.48 -4.19 13.71
CA ILE A 155 -2.67 -3.08 14.23
C ILE A 155 -1.34 -3.62 14.78
N LEU A 156 -1.36 -4.72 15.52
CA LEU A 156 -0.14 -5.34 16.07
C LEU A 156 0.79 -5.91 15.02
N GLY A 157 0.26 -6.51 13.94
CA GLY A 157 1.08 -7.02 12.84
C GLY A 157 1.84 -5.89 12.15
N GLU A 158 1.22 -4.73 12.01
CA GLU A 158 1.85 -3.54 11.41
C GLU A 158 2.84 -2.87 12.38
N VAL A 159 2.52 -2.82 13.67
CA VAL A 159 3.43 -2.31 14.72
C VAL A 159 4.65 -3.23 14.90
N ASP A 160 4.47 -4.55 14.88
CA ASP A 160 5.58 -5.50 14.96
C ASP A 160 6.46 -5.42 13.70
N ALA A 161 5.87 -5.24 12.52
CA ALA A 161 6.63 -4.94 11.29
C ALA A 161 7.41 -3.62 11.44
N PHE A 162 6.78 -2.58 11.98
CA PHE A 162 7.40 -1.28 12.23
C PHE A 162 8.55 -1.34 13.26
N ILE A 163 8.40 -2.09 14.35
CA ILE A 163 9.41 -2.22 15.41
C ILE A 163 10.57 -3.12 14.96
N SER A 164 10.28 -4.23 14.28
CA SER A 164 11.32 -5.09 13.69
C SER A 164 12.19 -4.32 12.68
N MET A 165 11.66 -3.26 12.08
CA MET A 165 12.37 -2.37 11.16
C MET A 165 13.23 -1.30 11.84
N ARG A 166 13.03 -1.02 13.13
CA ARG A 166 13.71 0.08 13.86
C ARG A 166 14.43 -0.35 15.14
N SER A 167 14.47 -1.66 15.45
CA SER A 167 15.28 -2.21 16.55
C SER A 167 16.79 -2.11 16.29
N GLU A 168 17.20 -1.82 15.05
CA GLU A 168 18.55 -1.34 14.77
C GLU A 168 18.57 0.17 15.05
N THR A 169 19.42 0.62 15.97
CA THR A 169 19.72 2.02 16.20
C THR A 169 20.23 2.64 14.89
N VAL A 170 19.37 3.35 14.18
CA VAL A 170 19.73 4.08 12.96
C VAL A 170 20.03 5.52 13.38
N GLU A 171 21.29 5.92 13.23
CA GLU A 171 21.68 7.33 13.10
C GLU A 171 20.79 8.01 12.05
N ALA A 172 20.59 9.33 12.14
CA ALA A 172 19.74 10.08 11.21
C ALA A 172 20.01 9.64 9.76
N PRO A 173 18.97 9.42 8.92
CA PRO A 173 19.17 8.88 7.59
C PRO A 173 20.03 9.84 6.78
N THR A 174 21.29 9.46 6.55
CA THR A 174 22.23 10.17 5.68
C THR A 174 21.79 10.13 4.23
N ALA A 175 20.89 9.23 3.83
CA ALA A 175 20.39 9.17 2.45
C ALA A 175 18.85 9.08 2.34
N ILE A 176 18.29 9.87 1.41
CA ILE A 176 16.90 9.77 0.95
C ILE A 176 16.83 8.71 -0.15
N THR A 177 16.22 7.56 0.16
CA THR A 177 15.87 6.54 -0.84
C THR A 177 14.62 6.98 -1.60
N THR A 178 14.72 7.12 -2.93
CA THR A 178 13.58 7.45 -3.80
C THR A 178 12.74 6.20 -4.12
N ASN A 179 11.63 6.39 -4.86
CA ASN A 179 10.89 5.32 -5.50
C ASN A 179 11.29 5.09 -6.97
N LEU A 180 12.41 5.66 -7.40
CA LEU A 180 12.98 5.46 -8.73
C LEU A 180 14.00 4.34 -8.66
N GLN A 181 13.82 3.32 -9.49
CA GLN A 181 14.75 2.20 -9.64
C GLN A 181 15.45 2.32 -10.98
N GLU A 182 16.78 2.26 -10.98
CA GLU A 182 17.55 2.26 -12.23
C GLU A 182 17.19 1.06 -13.09
N ILE A 183 17.13 1.25 -14.41
CA ILE A 183 16.88 0.20 -15.39
C ILE A 183 18.07 0.10 -16.32
N ARG A 184 18.52 -1.13 -16.57
CA ARG A 184 19.45 -1.43 -17.65
C ARG A 184 18.68 -2.02 -18.82
N LEU A 185 18.80 -1.33 -19.95
CA LEU A 185 18.25 -1.72 -21.24
C LEU A 185 19.25 -2.61 -21.99
N PRO A 186 18.80 -3.39 -22.98
CA PRO A 186 19.72 -4.10 -23.86
C PRO A 186 20.51 -3.08 -24.71
N GLU A 187 21.43 -3.54 -25.55
CA GLU A 187 22.11 -2.65 -26.50
C GLU A 187 21.19 -2.26 -27.67
N ALA A 188 20.26 -3.14 -28.04
CA ALA A 188 19.49 -2.99 -29.27
C ALA A 188 18.01 -3.36 -29.15
N VAL A 189 17.24 -2.86 -30.12
CA VAL A 189 15.88 -3.27 -30.43
C VAL A 189 15.87 -3.88 -31.82
N TYR A 190 15.19 -5.01 -31.97
CA TYR A 190 14.98 -5.66 -33.26
C TYR A 190 13.61 -5.29 -33.79
N VAL A 191 13.56 -4.92 -35.07
CA VAL A 191 12.32 -4.57 -35.76
C VAL A 191 12.19 -5.35 -37.07
N ALA A 192 10.98 -5.76 -37.42
CA ALA A 192 10.69 -6.40 -38.70
C ALA A 192 9.25 -6.14 -39.15
N GLU A 193 8.97 -6.21 -40.45
CA GLU A 193 7.61 -6.08 -40.98
C GLU A 193 6.81 -7.37 -40.76
N LEU A 194 5.53 -7.24 -40.40
CA LEU A 194 4.64 -8.38 -40.21
C LEU A 194 4.15 -8.94 -41.56
N THR A 195 4.20 -10.27 -41.71
CA THR A 195 3.73 -11.01 -42.91
C THR A 195 2.35 -11.64 -42.76
N ILE A 196 1.63 -11.30 -41.69
CA ILE A 196 0.35 -11.94 -41.34
C ILE A 196 -0.83 -11.40 -42.17
N ASP A 197 -1.66 -12.32 -42.67
CA ASP A 197 -3.00 -12.01 -43.20
C ASP A 197 -4.05 -12.15 -42.08
N ASP A 198 -4.61 -11.00 -41.68
CA ASP A 198 -5.58 -10.91 -40.59
C ASP A 198 -6.79 -11.83 -40.77
N LYS A 199 -7.30 -11.95 -42.00
CA LYS A 199 -8.48 -12.79 -42.27
C LYS A 199 -8.13 -14.26 -42.13
N ALA A 200 -6.96 -14.67 -42.64
CA ALA A 200 -6.47 -16.03 -42.53
C ALA A 200 -6.21 -16.41 -41.07
N VAL A 201 -5.50 -15.57 -40.31
CA VAL A 201 -5.20 -15.78 -38.89
C VAL A 201 -6.47 -15.92 -38.06
N ILE A 202 -7.47 -15.03 -38.26
CA ILE A 202 -8.73 -15.11 -37.52
C ILE A 202 -9.52 -16.38 -37.86
N ALA A 203 -9.52 -16.79 -39.14
CA ALA A 203 -10.19 -18.01 -39.56
C ALA A 203 -9.54 -19.26 -38.94
N GLN A 204 -8.20 -19.32 -38.95
CA GLN A 204 -7.46 -20.43 -38.37
C GLN A 204 -7.59 -20.47 -36.84
N ALA A 205 -7.51 -19.32 -36.16
CA ALA A 205 -7.70 -19.23 -34.71
C ALA A 205 -9.10 -19.68 -34.26
N LYS A 206 -10.14 -19.48 -35.09
CA LYS A 206 -11.48 -20.02 -34.83
C LYS A 206 -11.53 -21.54 -34.89
N ALA A 207 -10.77 -22.14 -35.81
CA ALA A 207 -10.71 -23.58 -36.01
C ALA A 207 -9.85 -24.29 -34.96
N GLU A 208 -8.66 -23.77 -34.69
CA GLU A 208 -7.62 -24.46 -33.90
C GLU A 208 -7.58 -24.01 -32.44
N LEU A 209 -7.86 -22.73 -32.15
CA LEU A 209 -7.80 -22.16 -30.80
C LEU A 209 -9.18 -21.99 -30.15
N ASN A 210 -10.25 -22.49 -30.79
CA ASN A 210 -11.65 -22.32 -30.36
C ASN A 210 -12.02 -20.85 -30.05
N TYR A 211 -11.42 -19.92 -30.80
CA TYR A 211 -11.66 -18.49 -30.60
C TYR A 211 -13.08 -18.12 -31.06
N LYS A 212 -13.93 -17.64 -30.15
CA LYS A 212 -15.34 -17.29 -30.45
C LYS A 212 -15.58 -15.79 -30.66
N GLY A 213 -14.53 -14.97 -30.60
CA GLY A 213 -14.62 -13.52 -30.63
C GLY A 213 -14.46 -12.90 -32.01
N TYR A 214 -14.45 -11.56 -32.03
CA TYR A 214 -13.94 -10.73 -33.12
C TYR A 214 -12.60 -10.15 -32.69
N ALA A 215 -11.61 -10.13 -33.58
CA ALA A 215 -10.32 -9.50 -33.30
C ALA A 215 -10.53 -8.01 -32.99
N LYS A 216 -10.24 -7.62 -31.75
CA LYS A 216 -10.53 -6.26 -31.25
C LYS A 216 -9.44 -5.25 -31.60
N SER A 217 -8.24 -5.70 -31.97
CA SER A 217 -7.08 -4.86 -32.25
C SER A 217 -6.02 -5.60 -33.06
N ARG A 218 -5.13 -4.85 -33.73
CA ARG A 218 -3.94 -5.40 -34.41
C ARG A 218 -3.13 -6.31 -33.49
N ARG A 219 -2.87 -5.88 -32.26
CA ARG A 219 -2.19 -6.68 -31.22
C ARG A 219 -2.89 -8.02 -30.97
N SER A 220 -4.22 -8.08 -30.99
CA SER A 220 -4.94 -9.34 -30.80
C SER A 220 -4.69 -10.31 -31.95
N VAL A 221 -4.64 -9.82 -33.19
CA VAL A 221 -4.36 -10.64 -34.38
C VAL A 221 -2.92 -11.15 -34.34
N VAL A 222 -1.95 -10.28 -34.06
CA VAL A 222 -0.54 -10.67 -33.91
C VAL A 222 -0.38 -11.73 -32.82
N LYS A 223 -1.04 -11.58 -31.67
CA LYS A 223 -1.00 -12.59 -30.61
C LYS A 223 -1.59 -13.92 -31.05
N MET A 224 -2.70 -13.92 -31.81
CA MET A 224 -3.27 -15.15 -32.35
C MET A 224 -2.33 -15.82 -33.35
N ALA A 225 -1.68 -15.04 -34.23
CA ALA A 225 -0.71 -15.57 -35.18
C ALA A 225 0.47 -16.25 -34.47
N LEU A 226 1.01 -15.63 -33.42
CA LEU A 226 2.05 -16.23 -32.59
C LEU A 226 1.57 -17.53 -31.93
N LEU A 227 0.37 -17.54 -31.34
CA LEU A 227 -0.18 -18.75 -30.69
C LEU A 227 -0.41 -19.90 -31.67
N LEU A 228 -0.79 -19.62 -32.91
CA LEU A 228 -0.93 -20.63 -33.97
C LEU A 228 0.42 -21.24 -34.39
N ASN A 229 1.52 -20.56 -34.10
CA ASN A 229 2.89 -21.05 -34.30
C ASN A 229 3.53 -21.53 -32.98
N ASP A 230 2.73 -21.85 -31.96
CA ASP A 230 3.17 -22.29 -30.63
C ASP A 230 4.04 -21.29 -29.86
N VAL A 231 3.99 -20.01 -30.23
CA VAL A 231 4.75 -18.94 -29.57
C VAL A 231 3.86 -18.23 -28.54
N SER A 232 4.20 -18.40 -27.26
CA SER A 232 3.39 -17.91 -26.14
C SER A 232 3.86 -16.59 -25.51
N THR A 233 5.01 -16.06 -25.92
CA THR A 233 5.59 -14.82 -25.36
C THR A 233 4.72 -13.59 -25.60
N ASP A 234 4.73 -12.69 -24.63
CA ASP A 234 4.05 -11.38 -24.67
C ASP A 234 5.05 -10.21 -24.80
N ALA A 235 6.36 -10.50 -24.86
CA ALA A 235 7.49 -9.57 -24.90
C ALA A 235 7.73 -8.98 -26.32
N TRP A 236 6.74 -8.26 -26.83
CA TRP A 236 6.82 -7.59 -28.13
C TRP A 236 5.84 -6.43 -28.22
N VAL A 237 6.10 -5.52 -29.16
CA VAL A 237 5.23 -4.38 -29.48
C VAL A 237 4.94 -4.39 -30.99
N CYS A 238 3.71 -4.06 -31.36
CA CYS A 238 3.33 -3.88 -32.76
C CYS A 238 2.93 -2.43 -33.00
N TYR A 239 3.59 -1.79 -33.94
CA TYR A 239 3.34 -0.40 -34.33
C TYR A 239 3.59 -0.23 -35.83
N ASN A 240 2.67 0.43 -36.55
CA ASN A 240 2.73 0.63 -38.02
C ASN A 240 3.07 -0.62 -38.83
N ASN A 241 2.41 -1.74 -38.53
CA ASN A 241 2.65 -3.05 -39.14
C ASN A 241 4.06 -3.64 -38.94
N LYS A 242 4.88 -3.03 -38.10
CA LYS A 242 6.17 -3.56 -37.66
C LYS A 242 6.04 -4.20 -36.29
N LEU A 243 6.82 -5.24 -36.06
CA LEU A 243 6.99 -5.90 -34.77
C LEU A 243 8.34 -5.46 -34.19
N PHE A 244 8.34 -5.07 -32.92
CA PHE A 244 9.52 -4.68 -32.16
C PHE A 244 9.71 -5.64 -30.98
N SER A 245 10.97 -5.96 -30.66
CA SER A 245 11.38 -6.85 -29.57
C SER A 245 12.76 -6.47 -29.04
N PHE A 246 13.04 -6.72 -27.75
CA PHE A 246 14.42 -6.64 -27.24
C PHE A 246 15.22 -7.92 -27.51
N THR A 247 14.55 -9.06 -27.61
CA THR A 247 15.18 -10.31 -28.06
C THR A 247 15.30 -10.30 -29.58
N ASP A 248 16.42 -10.85 -30.09
CA ASP A 248 16.64 -11.07 -31.51
C ASP A 248 15.48 -11.85 -32.13
N ILE A 249 14.91 -11.29 -33.20
CA ILE A 249 13.79 -11.89 -33.92
C ILE A 249 14.24 -13.16 -34.63
N GLU A 250 15.45 -13.20 -35.20
CA GLU A 250 15.97 -14.37 -35.92
C GLU A 250 16.19 -15.58 -34.99
N ALA A 251 16.61 -15.31 -33.75
CA ALA A 251 16.88 -16.32 -32.75
C ALA A 251 15.66 -16.71 -31.90
N SER A 252 14.49 -16.13 -32.16
CA SER A 252 13.27 -16.36 -31.36
C SER A 252 12.09 -16.85 -32.20
N GLY A 253 11.04 -17.32 -31.55
CA GLY A 253 9.80 -17.74 -32.24
C GLY A 253 9.09 -16.60 -32.99
N LEU A 254 9.48 -15.34 -32.75
CA LEU A 254 8.89 -14.17 -33.41
C LEU A 254 9.13 -14.18 -34.93
N ILE A 255 10.18 -14.86 -35.40
CA ILE A 255 10.48 -15.04 -36.84
C ILE A 255 9.27 -15.60 -37.63
N SER A 256 8.42 -16.41 -36.99
CA SER A 256 7.29 -17.10 -37.63
C SER A 256 6.20 -16.20 -38.23
N ILE A 257 6.21 -14.90 -37.91
CA ILE A 257 5.14 -13.96 -38.31
C ILE A 257 5.66 -12.67 -38.97
N VAL A 258 6.96 -12.62 -39.28
CA VAL A 258 7.61 -11.44 -39.88
C VAL A 258 8.20 -11.77 -41.26
N ASP A 259 8.62 -10.75 -42.00
CA ASP A 259 9.45 -10.91 -43.19
C ASP A 259 10.92 -10.91 -42.77
N GLU A 260 11.58 -12.08 -42.90
CA GLU A 260 12.99 -12.28 -42.56
C GLU A 260 13.91 -11.27 -43.28
N GLY A 261 13.57 -10.86 -44.51
CA GLY A 261 14.37 -9.89 -45.26
C GLY A 261 14.29 -8.45 -44.75
N THR A 262 13.39 -8.17 -43.79
CA THR A 262 13.16 -6.84 -43.22
C THR A 262 13.63 -6.70 -41.78
N ILE A 263 14.29 -7.73 -41.23
CA ILE A 263 14.81 -7.68 -39.87
C ILE A 263 15.95 -6.66 -39.80
N GLU A 264 15.78 -5.67 -38.93
CA GLU A 264 16.74 -4.61 -38.68
C GLU A 264 17.07 -4.56 -37.18
N ARG A 265 18.35 -4.36 -36.86
CA ARG A 265 18.83 -4.10 -35.50
C ARG A 265 19.04 -2.59 -35.33
N LEU A 266 18.28 -1.99 -34.44
CA LEU A 266 18.38 -0.58 -34.07
C LEU A 266 19.10 -0.44 -32.73
N GLU A 267 19.93 0.59 -32.56
CA GLU A 267 20.50 0.90 -31.25
C GLU A 267 19.40 1.44 -30.32
N ILE A 268 19.48 1.15 -29.02
CA ILE A 268 18.48 1.69 -28.07
C ILE A 268 18.43 3.23 -28.09
N SER A 269 19.56 3.90 -28.33
CA SER A 269 19.63 5.36 -28.49
C SER A 269 18.77 5.87 -29.66
N ASP A 270 18.62 5.09 -30.73
CA ASP A 270 17.80 5.48 -31.89
C ASP A 270 16.33 5.67 -31.51
N LEU A 271 15.85 4.95 -30.48
CA LEU A 271 14.51 5.10 -29.93
C LEU A 271 14.48 6.03 -28.71
N ALA A 272 15.47 5.93 -27.82
CA ALA A 272 15.50 6.65 -26.55
C ALA A 272 15.71 8.16 -26.73
N ASP A 273 16.57 8.55 -27.67
CA ASP A 273 16.97 9.94 -27.92
C ASP A 273 16.23 10.53 -29.13
N SER A 274 15.21 9.82 -29.64
CA SER A 274 14.44 10.25 -30.81
C SER A 274 13.58 11.47 -30.51
N ASP A 275 13.60 12.44 -31.43
CA ASP A 275 12.68 13.59 -31.39
C ASP A 275 11.22 13.20 -31.66
N GLU A 276 10.99 12.01 -32.22
CA GLU A 276 9.65 11.47 -32.50
C GLU A 276 9.07 10.79 -31.24
N PRO A 277 7.98 11.33 -30.65
CA PRO A 277 7.42 10.79 -29.40
C PRO A 277 6.99 9.32 -29.49
N ASP A 278 6.63 8.87 -30.69
CA ASP A 278 6.21 7.49 -30.95
C ASP A 278 7.34 6.50 -30.74
N ASN A 279 8.59 6.85 -31.09
CA ASN A 279 9.74 5.97 -30.88
C ASN A 279 10.04 5.78 -29.39
N VAL A 280 10.01 6.86 -28.61
CA VAL A 280 10.15 6.81 -27.15
C VAL A 280 8.99 6.01 -26.52
N ASN A 281 7.78 6.14 -27.05
CA ASN A 281 6.62 5.38 -26.59
C ASN A 281 6.72 3.89 -26.94
N ILE A 282 7.24 3.52 -28.10
CA ILE A 282 7.52 2.12 -28.46
C ILE A 282 8.50 1.53 -27.46
N LEU A 283 9.59 2.25 -27.14
CA LEU A 283 10.56 1.81 -26.14
C LEU A 283 9.92 1.59 -24.75
N LYS A 284 9.09 2.53 -24.28
CA LYS A 284 8.35 2.35 -23.01
C LYS A 284 7.39 1.17 -23.05
N GLN A 285 6.72 0.93 -24.19
CA GLN A 285 5.84 -0.23 -24.36
C GLN A 285 6.62 -1.54 -24.38
N LEU A 286 7.83 -1.56 -24.95
CA LEU A 286 8.73 -2.72 -24.91
C LEU A 286 9.17 -3.03 -23.48
N MET A 287 9.63 -2.02 -22.73
CA MET A 287 9.96 -2.18 -21.31
C MET A 287 8.78 -2.77 -20.52
N TRP A 288 7.56 -2.29 -20.79
CA TRP A 288 6.37 -2.80 -20.13
C TRP A 288 6.02 -4.23 -20.55
N ALA A 289 6.13 -4.57 -21.83
CA ALA A 289 5.88 -5.91 -22.36
C ALA A 289 6.86 -6.95 -21.78
N GLU A 290 8.13 -6.58 -21.69
CA GLU A 290 9.21 -7.39 -21.13
C GLU A 290 9.04 -7.58 -19.63
N THR A 291 8.77 -6.48 -18.90
CA THR A 291 8.47 -6.55 -17.47
C THR A 291 7.28 -7.47 -17.21
N ARG A 292 6.23 -7.39 -18.02
CA ARG A 292 5.07 -8.28 -17.91
C ARG A 292 5.44 -9.74 -18.17
N GLN A 293 6.24 -10.03 -19.19
CA GLN A 293 6.66 -11.38 -19.52
C GLN A 293 7.51 -11.99 -18.40
N MET A 294 8.48 -11.22 -17.91
CA MET A 294 9.34 -11.57 -16.77
C MET A 294 8.51 -11.86 -15.51
N LEU A 295 7.59 -10.96 -15.14
CA LEU A 295 6.73 -11.11 -13.96
C LEU A 295 5.72 -12.26 -14.08
N LYS A 296 5.37 -12.67 -15.30
CA LYS A 296 4.42 -13.76 -15.55
C LYS A 296 4.95 -15.09 -15.00
N ALA A 297 6.25 -15.35 -15.12
CA ALA A 297 6.90 -16.55 -14.60
C ALA A 297 6.84 -16.62 -13.06
N ARG A 298 6.81 -15.45 -12.40
CA ARG A 298 6.80 -15.33 -10.94
C ARG A 298 5.41 -15.15 -10.33
N ASN A 299 4.37 -15.59 -11.04
CA ASN A 299 2.97 -15.50 -10.61
C ASN A 299 2.58 -14.06 -10.25
N VAL A 300 3.04 -13.09 -11.04
CA VAL A 300 2.58 -11.71 -11.03
C VAL A 300 1.87 -11.46 -12.36
N ARG A 301 0.74 -10.77 -12.31
CA ARG A 301 -0.11 -10.50 -13.48
C ARG A 301 -0.33 -9.00 -13.60
N SER A 302 -0.55 -8.53 -14.82
CA SER A 302 -0.95 -7.14 -15.06
C SER A 302 -2.46 -7.04 -15.26
N HIS A 303 -3.05 -5.99 -14.71
CA HIS A 303 -4.47 -5.72 -14.90
C HIS A 303 -4.72 -5.27 -16.34
N PRO A 304 -5.63 -5.92 -17.10
CA PRO A 304 -5.74 -5.71 -18.54
C PRO A 304 -6.25 -4.32 -18.94
N LYS A 305 -6.93 -3.63 -18.04
CA LYS A 305 -7.49 -2.29 -18.27
C LYS A 305 -6.61 -1.19 -17.70
N ASP A 306 -6.16 -1.37 -16.46
CA ASP A 306 -5.54 -0.30 -15.67
C ASP A 306 -4.01 -0.39 -15.63
N GLY A 307 -3.40 -1.49 -16.12
CA GLY A 307 -1.96 -1.56 -16.32
C GLY A 307 -1.09 -1.76 -15.07
N PHE A 308 -1.65 -1.77 -13.86
CA PHE A 308 -0.87 -2.11 -12.66
C PHE A 308 -0.59 -3.62 -12.57
N PHE A 309 0.46 -4.00 -11.85
CA PHE A 309 0.82 -5.38 -11.54
C PHE A 309 0.25 -5.81 -10.19
N PHE A 310 -0.10 -7.08 -10.05
CA PHE A 310 -0.57 -7.65 -8.79
C PHE A 310 -0.13 -9.11 -8.64
N PHE A 311 0.20 -9.49 -7.40
CA PHE A 311 0.61 -10.85 -7.07
C PHE A 311 -0.60 -11.79 -7.03
N VAL A 312 -0.51 -12.95 -7.68
CA VAL A 312 -1.54 -14.01 -7.64
C VAL A 312 -1.01 -15.22 -6.84
N PRO A 313 -1.84 -16.23 -6.53
CA PRO A 313 -1.35 -17.49 -5.96
C PRO A 313 -0.16 -18.07 -6.73
N GLY A 314 0.85 -18.57 -6.02
CA GLY A 314 1.96 -19.33 -6.58
C GLY A 314 1.52 -20.73 -7.04
N GLU A 315 0.57 -21.31 -6.32
CA GLU A 315 0.02 -22.64 -6.55
C GLU A 315 -1.50 -22.60 -6.48
N ASP A 316 -2.16 -23.55 -7.17
CA ASP A 316 -3.62 -23.65 -7.16
C ASP A 316 -4.15 -23.91 -5.75
N GLY A 317 -5.16 -23.13 -5.34
CA GLY A 317 -5.75 -23.22 -4.01
C GLY A 317 -4.92 -22.59 -2.88
N GLN A 318 -3.78 -21.96 -3.16
CA GLN A 318 -3.03 -21.23 -2.14
C GLN A 318 -3.85 -20.06 -1.61
N GLU A 319 -4.12 -20.04 -0.30
CA GLU A 319 -4.90 -18.98 0.35
C GLU A 319 -4.05 -17.82 0.88
N LEU A 320 -2.76 -18.06 1.13
CA LEU A 320 -1.82 -17.09 1.68
C LEU A 320 -0.48 -17.25 0.97
N ARG A 321 0.01 -16.17 0.35
CA ARG A 321 1.34 -16.14 -0.28
C ARG A 321 2.22 -15.13 0.43
N LYS A 322 3.44 -15.56 0.75
CA LYS A 322 4.50 -14.71 1.28
C LYS A 322 5.73 -14.83 0.40
N GLU A 323 6.43 -13.72 0.20
CA GLU A 323 7.71 -13.67 -0.50
C GLU A 323 8.81 -13.32 0.51
N ALA A 324 9.92 -14.05 0.44
CA ALA A 324 11.13 -13.69 1.16
C ALA A 324 11.81 -12.51 0.47
N TRP A 325 12.37 -11.59 1.24
CA TRP A 325 13.13 -10.47 0.69
C TRP A 325 14.21 -10.00 1.64
N VAL A 326 15.23 -9.34 1.10
CA VAL A 326 16.33 -8.78 1.89
C VAL A 326 16.30 -7.27 1.76
N GLY A 327 16.02 -6.61 2.88
CA GLY A 327 16.17 -5.17 3.03
C GLY A 327 17.49 -4.86 3.72
N LYS A 328 17.41 -4.28 4.93
CA LYS A 328 18.57 -4.24 5.85
C LYS A 328 18.85 -5.63 6.45
N ALA A 329 17.79 -6.41 6.66
CA ALA A 329 17.81 -7.78 7.11
C ALA A 329 16.84 -8.62 6.29
N SER A 330 16.99 -9.94 6.35
CA SER A 330 16.04 -10.89 5.73
C SER A 330 14.69 -10.82 6.42
N ALA A 331 13.62 -10.70 5.63
CA ALA A 331 12.25 -10.61 6.09
C ALA A 331 11.31 -11.36 5.14
N THR A 332 10.04 -11.45 5.51
CA THR A 332 8.98 -11.95 4.63
C THR A 332 7.91 -10.89 4.46
N ARG A 333 7.32 -10.81 3.26
CA ARG A 333 6.19 -9.93 2.98
C ARG A 333 5.01 -10.75 2.49
N THR A 334 3.85 -10.51 3.08
CA THR A 334 2.60 -11.11 2.59
C THR A 334 2.17 -10.36 1.33
N VAL A 335 2.06 -11.08 0.22
CA VAL A 335 1.73 -10.50 -1.09
C VAL A 335 0.35 -10.89 -1.60
N TYR A 336 -0.26 -11.93 -1.01
CA TYR A 336 -1.61 -12.35 -1.36
C TYR A 336 -2.31 -13.05 -0.19
N VAL A 337 -3.60 -12.79 -0.02
CA VAL A 337 -4.46 -13.37 1.04
C VAL A 337 -5.89 -13.58 0.52
N VAL A 338 -6.48 -14.75 0.76
CA VAL A 338 -7.93 -14.98 0.64
C VAL A 338 -8.63 -14.56 1.92
N LYS A 339 -9.70 -13.77 1.80
CA LYS A 339 -10.54 -13.36 2.93
C LYS A 339 -11.92 -13.99 2.79
N TYR A 340 -12.37 -14.64 3.85
CA TYR A 340 -13.69 -15.28 3.93
C TYR A 340 -14.76 -14.33 4.49
N GLN A 341 -16.03 -14.58 4.15
CA GLN A 341 -17.14 -13.79 4.65
C GLN A 341 -17.37 -14.03 6.15
N LYS A 342 -17.76 -12.96 6.86
CA LYS A 342 -18.03 -13.05 8.30
C LYS A 342 -19.29 -13.84 8.63
N LYS A 343 -20.30 -13.79 7.75
CA LYS A 343 -21.60 -14.47 7.95
C LYS A 343 -21.56 -15.94 7.53
N ASP A 344 -20.71 -16.26 6.56
CA ASP A 344 -20.61 -17.59 5.95
C ASP A 344 -19.12 -17.89 5.68
N PRO A 345 -18.41 -18.50 6.65
CA PRO A 345 -16.97 -18.73 6.55
C PRO A 345 -16.53 -19.64 5.40
N ASP A 346 -17.45 -20.38 4.79
CA ASP A 346 -17.16 -21.23 3.63
C ASP A 346 -17.17 -20.44 2.30
N LYS A 347 -17.62 -19.18 2.33
CA LYS A 347 -17.66 -18.31 1.16
C LYS A 347 -16.53 -17.30 1.19
N ILE A 348 -15.82 -17.20 0.06
CA ILE A 348 -14.83 -16.15 -0.17
C ILE A 348 -15.55 -14.80 -0.22
N ALA A 349 -15.04 -13.83 0.54
CA ALA A 349 -15.45 -12.44 0.48
C ALA A 349 -14.70 -11.69 -0.62
N HIS A 350 -13.37 -11.81 -0.62
CA HIS A 350 -12.48 -11.24 -1.64
C HIS A 350 -11.08 -11.82 -1.49
N HIS A 351 -10.28 -11.61 -2.52
CA HIS A 351 -8.85 -11.81 -2.52
C HIS A 351 -8.15 -10.46 -2.39
N GLN A 352 -7.14 -10.40 -1.54
CA GLN A 352 -6.31 -9.23 -1.31
C GLN A 352 -4.94 -9.48 -1.94
N HIS A 353 -4.50 -8.58 -2.81
CA HIS A 353 -3.26 -8.68 -3.55
C HIS A 353 -2.41 -7.45 -3.27
N LEU A 354 -1.13 -7.64 -2.93
CA LEU A 354 -0.17 -6.56 -3.08
C LEU A 354 -0.10 -6.23 -4.58
N SER A 355 -0.10 -4.95 -4.89
CA SER A 355 -0.05 -4.46 -6.26
C SER A 355 0.94 -3.31 -6.37
N PHE A 356 1.37 -3.01 -7.58
CA PHE A 356 2.25 -1.90 -7.84
C PHE A 356 2.09 -1.42 -9.28
N ASP A 357 2.22 -0.12 -9.47
CA ASP A 357 2.34 0.51 -10.77
C ASP A 357 3.82 0.78 -11.09
N LEU A 358 4.16 0.73 -12.38
CA LEU A 358 5.48 1.06 -12.89
C LEU A 358 5.34 2.08 -14.02
N THR A 359 6.06 3.19 -13.90
CA THR A 359 6.19 4.19 -14.97
C THR A 359 7.65 4.33 -15.37
N PHE A 360 7.92 4.38 -16.68
CA PHE A 360 9.28 4.46 -17.22
C PHE A 360 9.61 5.88 -17.68
N SER A 361 10.72 6.42 -17.19
CA SER A 361 11.19 7.78 -17.49
C SER A 361 12.70 7.82 -17.67
N ASN A 362 13.16 8.61 -18.64
CA ASN A 362 14.58 8.96 -18.77
C ASN A 362 14.85 10.24 -17.98
N LEU A 363 15.89 10.23 -17.15
CA LEU A 363 16.37 11.38 -16.38
C LEU A 363 17.89 11.48 -16.57
N GLY A 364 18.35 12.54 -17.23
CA GLY A 364 19.77 12.79 -17.44
C GLY A 364 20.50 11.72 -18.26
N GLY A 365 19.80 11.06 -19.20
CA GLY A 365 20.35 9.98 -20.03
C GLY A 365 20.22 8.58 -19.39
N THR A 366 19.79 8.49 -18.14
CA THR A 366 19.57 7.21 -17.44
C THR A 366 18.08 6.90 -17.36
N TRP A 367 17.71 5.64 -17.63
CA TRP A 367 16.33 5.18 -17.53
C TRP A 367 16.01 4.68 -16.13
N PHE A 368 14.85 5.08 -15.63
CA PHE A 368 14.33 4.70 -14.33
C PHE A 368 12.91 4.16 -14.43
N SER A 369 12.60 3.23 -13.53
CA SER A 369 11.26 2.75 -13.21
C SER A 369 10.79 3.43 -11.94
N GLN A 370 9.71 4.20 -12.00
CA GLN A 370 9.03 4.70 -10.82
C GLN A 370 8.09 3.62 -10.27
N ILE A 371 8.30 3.24 -9.02
CA ILE A 371 7.50 2.24 -8.33
C ILE A 371 6.44 2.93 -7.47
N VAL A 372 5.17 2.54 -7.65
CA VAL A 372 4.06 3.01 -6.82
C VAL A 372 3.30 1.80 -6.25
N PRO A 373 3.59 1.37 -5.02
CA PRO A 373 2.90 0.24 -4.41
C PRO A 373 1.46 0.60 -4.00
N SER A 374 0.58 -0.38 -4.02
CA SER A 374 -0.84 -0.26 -3.66
C SER A 374 -1.43 -1.64 -3.30
N TRP A 375 -2.74 -1.70 -3.08
CA TRP A 375 -3.48 -2.96 -2.92
C TRP A 375 -4.55 -3.13 -3.99
N TYR A 376 -4.68 -4.36 -4.47
CA TYR A 376 -5.76 -4.77 -5.36
C TYR A 376 -6.68 -5.77 -4.66
N TYR A 377 -7.97 -5.62 -4.89
CA TYR A 377 -9.01 -6.46 -4.30
C TYR A 377 -9.85 -7.05 -5.41
N SER A 378 -9.87 -8.37 -5.49
CA SER A 378 -10.59 -9.12 -6.53
C SER A 378 -11.61 -10.07 -5.91
N TYR A 379 -12.62 -10.49 -6.66
CA TYR A 379 -13.63 -11.44 -6.16
C TYR A 379 -13.30 -12.90 -6.51
N ASP A 380 -12.51 -13.14 -7.56
CA ASP A 380 -12.13 -14.47 -8.08
C ASP A 380 -10.62 -14.66 -8.23
N GLY A 381 -9.82 -13.76 -7.64
CA GLY A 381 -8.36 -13.74 -7.80
C GLY A 381 -7.88 -12.88 -8.98
N PHE A 382 -8.77 -12.44 -9.88
CA PHE A 382 -8.39 -11.70 -11.09
C PHE A 382 -9.22 -10.46 -11.34
N LYS A 383 -10.54 -10.54 -11.23
CA LYS A 383 -11.49 -9.46 -11.53
C LYS A 383 -11.80 -8.63 -10.31
N ARG A 384 -11.84 -7.32 -10.52
CA ARG A 384 -12.00 -6.32 -9.47
C ARG A 384 -13.26 -6.60 -8.65
N SER A 385 -13.11 -6.57 -7.33
CA SER A 385 -14.22 -6.70 -6.39
C SER A 385 -15.09 -5.45 -6.43
N ASN A 386 -16.41 -5.60 -6.29
CA ASN A 386 -17.33 -4.47 -6.17
C ASN A 386 -17.03 -3.60 -4.93
N TRP A 387 -16.34 -4.15 -3.92
CA TRP A 387 -15.94 -3.44 -2.71
C TRP A 387 -14.51 -2.91 -2.75
N HIS A 388 -13.85 -2.95 -3.92
CA HIS A 388 -12.44 -2.58 -4.07
C HIS A 388 -12.12 -1.21 -3.48
N ASP A 389 -12.87 -0.16 -3.85
CA ASP A 389 -12.56 1.21 -3.40
C ASP A 389 -12.71 1.35 -1.89
N LYS A 390 -13.78 0.80 -1.31
CA LYS A 390 -14.01 0.82 0.14
C LYS A 390 -12.89 0.09 0.91
N LEU A 391 -12.45 -1.07 0.41
CA LEU A 391 -11.37 -1.86 1.01
C LEU A 391 -10.01 -1.15 0.87
N LEU A 392 -9.71 -0.61 -0.31
CA LEU A 392 -8.49 0.14 -0.57
C LEU A 392 -8.40 1.40 0.27
N SER A 393 -9.48 2.17 0.38
CA SER A 393 -9.52 3.35 1.26
C SER A 393 -9.36 2.99 2.73
N LYS A 394 -9.84 1.82 3.18
CA LYS A 394 -9.57 1.35 4.55
C LYS A 394 -8.08 1.01 4.71
N GLN A 395 -7.50 0.28 3.75
CA GLN A 395 -6.10 -0.13 3.80
C GLN A 395 -5.15 1.08 3.80
N LYS A 396 -5.38 2.06 2.91
CA LYS A 396 -4.56 3.28 2.84
C LYS A 396 -4.60 4.12 4.13
N ARG A 397 -5.70 4.08 4.90
CA ARG A 397 -5.79 4.77 6.20
C ARG A 397 -4.98 4.09 7.30
N LEU A 398 -4.63 2.81 7.13
CA LEU A 398 -3.84 2.04 8.07
C LEU A 398 -2.35 2.08 7.71
N GLU A 399 -2.01 2.29 6.44
CA GLU A 399 -0.63 2.33 5.97
C GLU A 399 0.12 3.60 6.40
N LEU A 400 1.25 3.41 7.06
CA LEU A 400 2.19 4.46 7.46
C LEU A 400 3.22 4.74 6.35
N ASN A 401 3.82 5.93 6.34
CA ASN A 401 4.90 6.30 5.40
C ASN A 401 6.06 5.28 5.37
N LEU A 402 6.43 4.74 6.54
CA LEU A 402 7.46 3.71 6.61
C LEU A 402 7.03 2.37 5.98
N SER A 403 5.75 2.01 6.11
CA SER A 403 5.17 0.81 5.48
C SER A 403 5.19 0.93 3.96
N VAL A 404 4.88 2.12 3.43
CA VAL A 404 4.97 2.46 2.00
C VAL A 404 6.42 2.42 1.51
N ARG A 405 7.36 3.04 2.22
CA ARG A 405 8.81 2.96 1.88
C ARG A 405 9.29 1.52 1.79
N ASN A 406 8.88 0.65 2.71
CA ASN A 406 9.26 -0.76 2.66
C ASN A 406 8.54 -1.54 1.57
N ALA A 407 7.34 -1.12 1.16
CA ALA A 407 6.68 -1.69 -0.01
C ALA A 407 7.47 -1.37 -1.29
N VAL A 408 7.94 -0.12 -1.44
CA VAL A 408 8.83 0.28 -2.54
C VAL A 408 10.10 -0.56 -2.55
N ARG A 409 10.80 -0.66 -1.41
CA ARG A 409 12.04 -1.46 -1.28
C ARG A 409 11.82 -2.94 -1.59
N PHE A 410 10.70 -3.50 -1.13
CA PHE A 410 10.32 -4.87 -1.43
C PHE A 410 10.10 -5.07 -2.94
N VAL A 411 9.32 -4.20 -3.60
CA VAL A 411 9.06 -4.32 -5.04
C VAL A 411 10.37 -4.15 -5.82
N ALA A 412 11.21 -3.19 -5.45
CA ALA A 412 12.53 -3.02 -6.06
C ALA A 412 13.40 -4.29 -5.93
N TYR A 413 13.50 -4.85 -4.71
CA TYR A 413 14.21 -6.11 -4.47
C TYR A 413 13.62 -7.27 -5.30
N PHE A 414 12.29 -7.36 -5.35
CA PHE A 414 11.60 -8.40 -6.10
C PHE A 414 11.92 -8.30 -7.60
N LEU A 415 11.83 -7.10 -8.17
CA LEU A 415 12.16 -6.85 -9.58
C LEU A 415 13.62 -7.19 -9.89
N SER A 416 14.57 -6.74 -9.07
CA SER A 416 16.00 -7.02 -9.29
C SER A 416 16.34 -8.51 -9.27
N ASN A 417 15.68 -9.29 -8.40
CA ASN A 417 15.89 -10.74 -8.31
C ASN A 417 15.03 -11.56 -9.27
N THR A 418 14.19 -10.92 -10.08
CA THR A 418 13.42 -11.67 -11.09
C THR A 418 14.31 -12.07 -12.27
N SER A 419 15.37 -11.31 -12.56
CA SER A 419 16.34 -11.57 -13.64
C SER A 419 17.31 -12.73 -13.34
N SER A 420 17.51 -13.12 -12.08
CA SER A 420 18.59 -14.02 -11.65
C SER A 420 18.17 -15.45 -11.31
N GLU A 421 16.88 -15.75 -11.18
CA GLU A 421 16.40 -17.08 -10.75
C GLU A 421 16.28 -18.12 -11.88
N GLU A 422 16.28 -17.72 -13.16
CA GLU A 422 16.02 -18.65 -14.28
C GLU A 422 17.27 -19.20 -14.99
N GLY A 423 18.50 -18.87 -14.57
CA GLY A 423 19.70 -19.27 -15.32
C GLY A 423 19.77 -18.67 -16.74
N LEU A 424 18.96 -17.63 -16.98
CA LEU A 424 19.01 -16.77 -18.16
C LEU A 424 20.01 -15.65 -17.86
N ASP A 425 21.29 -15.87 -18.15
CA ASP A 425 22.35 -14.87 -17.97
C ASP A 425 22.14 -13.59 -18.81
N GLU A 426 21.10 -13.51 -19.64
CA GLU A 426 20.84 -12.38 -20.55
C GLU A 426 19.34 -12.01 -20.63
N ALA A 427 18.67 -11.74 -19.50
CA ALA A 427 17.39 -11.06 -19.56
C ALA A 427 17.59 -9.66 -20.19
N PRO A 428 16.88 -9.31 -21.29
CA PRO A 428 17.14 -8.08 -22.03
C PRO A 428 16.92 -6.81 -21.19
N LEU A 429 16.01 -6.87 -20.23
CA LEU A 429 15.68 -5.79 -19.30
C LEU A 429 16.05 -6.22 -17.88
N SER A 430 16.82 -5.41 -17.15
CA SER A 430 17.12 -5.67 -15.73
C SER A 430 16.91 -4.44 -14.85
N PHE A 431 16.52 -4.70 -13.60
CA PHE A 431 16.21 -3.68 -12.60
C PHE A 431 17.35 -3.57 -11.58
N GLY A 432 17.98 -2.40 -11.52
CA GLY A 432 19.09 -2.08 -10.62
C GLY A 432 18.65 -1.68 -9.21
N THR A 433 19.44 -0.86 -8.55
CA THR A 433 19.13 -0.35 -7.21
C THR A 433 18.17 0.84 -7.26
N LEU A 434 17.52 1.13 -6.13
CA LEU A 434 16.80 2.40 -5.97
C LEU A 434 17.82 3.55 -5.98
N LEU A 435 17.45 4.66 -6.62
CA LEU A 435 18.21 5.90 -6.58
C LEU A 435 18.17 6.46 -5.15
N GLU A 436 19.33 6.73 -4.59
CA GLU A 436 19.49 7.33 -3.26
C GLU A 436 20.24 8.66 -3.39
N PHE A 437 19.75 9.68 -2.68
CA PHE A 437 20.43 10.97 -2.56
C PHE A 437 21.04 11.08 -1.17
N ASP A 438 22.34 11.33 -1.11
CA ASP A 438 23.03 11.66 0.14
C ASP A 438 22.60 13.06 0.57
N VAL A 439 22.03 13.16 1.77
CA VAL A 439 21.73 14.42 2.43
C VAL A 439 22.94 14.68 3.32
N GLY A 440 23.90 15.46 2.80
CA GLY A 440 25.02 15.93 3.62
C GLY A 440 24.52 16.64 4.88
N ASP A 441 25.37 16.71 5.90
CA ASP A 441 25.09 17.25 7.26
C ASP A 441 24.66 18.75 7.31
N GLU A 442 24.35 19.38 6.18
CA GLU A 442 23.92 20.78 6.09
C GLU A 442 22.45 20.87 5.69
N VAL A 443 21.56 20.75 6.68
CA VAL A 443 20.23 21.35 6.57
C VAL A 443 20.15 22.43 7.64
N ASP A 444 20.35 23.68 7.21
CA ASP A 444 19.90 24.87 7.94
C ASP A 444 18.38 24.72 8.18
N ASP A 445 17.98 24.89 9.43
CA ASP A 445 16.64 24.70 10.01
C ASP A 445 15.59 25.74 9.53
N ASP A 446 15.72 26.28 8.31
CA ASP A 446 14.91 27.40 7.82
C ASP A 446 14.21 27.10 6.47
N LEU A 447 13.35 26.07 6.44
CA LEU A 447 12.36 25.93 5.36
C LEU A 447 10.93 26.09 5.89
N ASP A 448 10.52 27.36 5.82
CA ASP A 448 9.19 27.95 5.87
C ASP A 448 8.05 26.99 5.45
N GLU A 449 7.09 26.76 6.35
CA GLU A 449 5.84 26.04 6.07
C GLU A 449 4.97 26.89 5.12
N GLY A 450 5.28 26.81 3.82
CA GLY A 450 4.50 27.40 2.74
C GLY A 450 3.15 26.69 2.58
N ASP A 451 2.11 27.39 3.00
CA ASP A 451 0.68 27.14 2.85
C ASP A 451 0.31 26.67 1.42
N VAL A 452 -0.26 25.46 1.29
CA VAL A 452 -0.95 25.03 0.07
C VAL A 452 -2.34 24.52 0.44
N SER A 453 -3.31 25.42 0.35
CA SER A 453 -4.74 25.14 0.41
C SER A 453 -5.14 24.18 -0.72
N ILE A 454 -5.70 23.02 -0.38
CA ILE A 454 -6.43 22.18 -1.34
C ILE A 454 -7.90 22.21 -0.98
N ALA A 455 -8.67 22.76 -1.91
CA ALA A 455 -10.09 23.00 -1.86
C ALA A 455 -10.95 21.73 -1.75
N ASP A 456 -12.02 21.89 -0.99
CA ASP A 456 -13.37 21.32 -1.11
C ASP A 456 -13.53 19.95 -1.79
N TYR A 457 -13.66 18.92 -0.96
CA TYR A 457 -14.47 17.74 -1.27
C TYR A 457 -15.46 17.52 -0.13
N ASP A 458 -16.66 18.08 -0.30
CA ASP A 458 -17.88 17.62 0.36
C ASP A 458 -18.19 16.20 -0.11
N ASP A 459 -18.42 15.26 0.81
CA ASP A 459 -19.47 14.26 0.58
C ASP A 459 -20.01 13.71 1.90
N ASP A 460 -21.28 14.04 2.11
CA ASP A 460 -22.16 13.67 3.20
C ASP A 460 -22.92 12.41 2.74
N ALA A 461 -22.64 11.21 3.29
CA ALA A 461 -23.59 10.09 3.19
C ALA A 461 -23.28 8.92 4.13
N THR A 462 -24.31 8.59 4.90
CA THR A 462 -24.49 7.56 5.92
C THR A 462 -24.32 6.11 5.43
N ASP A 463 -23.78 5.27 6.33
CA ASP A 463 -23.46 3.85 6.16
C ASP A 463 -24.70 2.97 6.41
N GLU A 464 -25.54 2.73 5.41
CA GLU A 464 -26.49 1.59 5.40
C GLU A 464 -26.59 0.97 4.00
N GLY A 465 -26.15 -0.29 3.87
CA GLY A 465 -26.38 -1.05 2.64
C GLY A 465 -25.23 -1.95 2.19
N MET A 466 -24.68 -2.81 3.05
CA MET A 466 -23.93 -3.99 2.61
C MET A 466 -24.60 -5.27 3.12
N ALA A 467 -25.79 -5.52 2.58
CA ALA A 467 -26.48 -6.80 2.64
C ALA A 467 -27.35 -6.95 1.38
N ALA A 468 -26.72 -7.25 0.26
CA ALA A 468 -27.32 -7.95 -0.88
C ALA A 468 -26.18 -8.59 -1.70
#